data_AF-A0A367ZYJ8-F1
#
_entry.id   AF-A0A367ZYJ8-F1
#
_cell.length_a   1.000
_cell.length_b   1.000
_cell.length_c   1.000
_cell.angle_alpha   90.00
_cell.angle_beta   90.00
_cell.angle_gamma   90.00
#
_symmetry.space_group_name_H-M   'P 1'
#
loop_
_entity.id
_entity.type
_entity.pdbx_description
1 polymer ?
#
loop_
_entity_poly.entity_id
_entity_poly.type
_entity_poly.pdbx_seq_one_letter_code
_entity_poly.pdbx_strand_id
1 'polypeptide(L)'
;MFVSAACAHVFEHQVSGVNDHADRIFPPFDFSFVGSHIFWFIGCFGIFYLFMAYTVLPRIGGIIDMRRKRIADDLDQAACFKAEADAISAFCEKKLDEARERANLIVRTASHEAKIKLETERAEANAVLENRLFASDRCIARIYGEAMQQVTGMSAEEVATDIIKKLIDRKIDKKTIVKAVKREHDLGVANRNE
;
A
#
# COMPACT_ATOMS: atom_id res chain seq x y z
N MET A 1 85.63 60.13 -6.80
CA MET A 1 86.65 59.63 -7.73
C MET A 1 86.12 59.78 -9.15
N PHE A 2 86.79 60.65 -9.94
CA PHE A 2 86.84 60.74 -11.43
C PHE A 2 85.49 60.69 -12.19
N VAL A 3 84.87 61.77 -12.66
CA VAL A 3 85.28 62.76 -13.71
C VAL A 3 85.93 62.13 -14.95
N SER A 4 85.18 62.07 -16.06
CA SER A 4 85.67 62.24 -17.45
C SER A 4 84.45 62.29 -18.40
N ALA A 5 83.96 63.47 -18.78
CA ALA A 5 84.30 64.15 -20.04
C ALA A 5 83.78 63.43 -21.30
N ALA A 6 82.49 63.57 -21.58
CA ALA A 6 81.92 63.46 -22.93
C ALA A 6 80.68 64.37 -23.07
N CYS A 7 80.83 65.62 -22.64
CA CYS A 7 79.91 66.71 -22.96
C CYS A 7 80.54 67.45 -24.15
N ALA A 8 80.30 66.98 -25.36
CA ALA A 8 80.70 67.66 -26.60
C ALA A 8 79.94 67.09 -27.81
N HIS A 9 78.63 67.30 -27.84
CA HIS A 9 77.95 67.56 -29.12
C HIS A 9 76.74 68.46 -28.85
N VAL A 10 77.06 69.73 -28.57
CA VAL A 10 76.06 70.79 -28.53
C VAL A 10 75.57 70.96 -29.97
N PHE A 11 74.29 70.66 -30.12
CA PHE A 11 73.44 70.90 -31.26
C PHE A 11 73.50 72.40 -31.62
N GLU A 12 74.17 72.70 -32.73
CA GLU A 12 74.26 74.03 -33.29
C GLU A 12 72.94 74.34 -34.00
N HIS A 13 72.02 75.02 -33.31
CA HIS A 13 70.85 75.61 -33.95
C HIS A 13 70.98 77.14 -33.88
N GLN A 14 71.43 77.70 -34.99
CA GLN A 14 71.46 79.13 -35.29
C GLN A 14 70.07 79.75 -35.04
N VAL A 15 70.04 80.75 -34.16
CA VAL A 15 68.92 81.70 -34.04
C VAL A 15 69.20 82.83 -35.02
N SER A 16 68.35 82.94 -36.05
CA SER A 16 68.20 84.15 -36.86
C SER A 16 66.73 84.54 -36.85
N GLY A 17 66.43 85.71 -36.31
CA GLY A 17 65.08 86.26 -36.28
C GLY A 17 64.73 86.99 -37.58
N VAL A 18 63.44 87.01 -37.93
CA VAL A 18 62.59 88.22 -37.93
C VAL A 18 61.25 87.89 -38.62
N ASN A 19 60.18 88.12 -37.85
CA ASN A 19 58.80 88.49 -38.19
C ASN A 19 58.08 87.82 -39.37
N ASP A 20 57.14 86.94 -39.03
CA ASP A 20 55.79 87.02 -39.60
C ASP A 20 54.73 86.87 -38.49
N HIS A 21 53.82 87.83 -38.43
CA HIS A 21 52.79 87.97 -37.40
C HIS A 21 51.41 87.73 -38.03
N ALA A 22 50.94 86.48 -38.03
CA ALA A 22 49.52 86.13 -38.13
C ALA A 22 49.32 84.72 -37.55
N ASP A 23 48.40 84.58 -36.58
CA ASP A 23 48.00 83.35 -35.88
C ASP A 23 49.03 82.64 -34.98
N ARG A 24 49.30 83.25 -33.82
CA ARG A 24 49.89 82.53 -32.67
C ARG A 24 48.80 81.72 -31.95
N ILE A 25 48.40 80.60 -32.53
CA ILE A 25 47.69 79.53 -31.80
C ILE A 25 48.65 79.01 -30.73
N PHE A 26 48.18 78.88 -29.48
CA PHE A 26 49.00 78.38 -28.36
C PHE A 26 49.61 77.01 -28.77
N PRO A 27 50.93 76.77 -28.65
CA PRO A 27 51.57 75.57 -29.18
C PRO A 27 50.92 74.22 -28.79
N PRO A 28 50.32 74.08 -27.60
CA PRO A 28 49.51 72.90 -27.22
C PRO A 28 48.18 72.72 -27.96
N PHE A 29 47.69 73.72 -28.69
CA PHE A 29 46.41 73.74 -29.41
C PHE A 29 46.60 73.83 -30.93
N ASP A 30 47.72 73.33 -31.47
CA ASP A 30 47.89 73.18 -32.91
C ASP A 30 47.13 71.94 -33.44
N PHE A 31 45.97 72.17 -34.06
CA PHE A 31 45.08 71.13 -34.61
C PHE A 31 45.51 70.63 -36.00
N SER A 32 46.66 71.05 -36.53
CA SER A 32 47.09 70.72 -37.90
C SER A 32 47.21 69.20 -38.15
N PHE A 33 47.52 68.41 -37.12
CA PHE A 33 47.64 66.95 -37.23
C PHE A 33 46.33 66.19 -36.94
N VAL A 34 45.30 66.85 -36.42
CA VAL A 34 44.07 66.21 -35.94
C VAL A 34 43.32 65.53 -37.08
N GLY A 35 43.33 66.11 -38.28
CA GLY A 35 42.75 65.48 -39.48
C GLY A 35 43.39 64.13 -39.84
N SER A 36 44.74 64.04 -39.77
CA SER A 36 45.46 62.79 -40.06
C SER A 36 45.19 61.72 -38.99
N HIS A 37 45.15 62.12 -37.71
CA HIS A 37 44.79 61.21 -36.62
C HIS A 37 43.38 60.66 -36.80
N ILE A 38 42.40 61.50 -37.14
CA ILE A 38 41.01 61.09 -37.38
C ILE A 38 40.91 60.12 -38.55
N PHE A 39 41.63 60.38 -39.66
CA PHE A 39 41.67 59.45 -40.79
C PHE A 39 42.19 58.06 -40.38
N TRP A 40 43.28 58.01 -39.60
CA TRP A 40 43.81 56.76 -39.07
C TRP A 40 42.86 56.09 -38.06
N PHE A 41 42.24 56.87 -37.17
CA PHE A 41 41.23 56.37 -36.23
C PHE A 41 40.06 55.74 -36.96
N ILE A 42 39.55 56.35 -38.03
CA ILE A 42 38.47 55.79 -38.84
C ILE A 42 38.93 54.49 -39.51
N GLY A 43 40.16 54.44 -40.04
CA GLY A 43 40.72 53.23 -40.63
C GLY A 43 40.86 52.08 -39.62
N CYS A 44 41.54 52.32 -38.51
CA CYS A 44 41.71 51.35 -37.43
C CYS A 44 40.39 50.94 -36.81
N PHE A 45 39.52 51.89 -36.47
CA PHE A 45 38.22 51.62 -35.87
C PHE A 45 37.30 50.88 -36.82
N GLY A 46 37.32 51.20 -38.12
CA GLY A 46 36.55 50.49 -39.13
C GLY A 46 37.00 49.04 -39.29
N ILE A 47 38.31 48.81 -39.42
CA ILE A 47 38.88 47.45 -39.50
C ILE A 47 38.58 46.67 -38.22
N PHE A 48 38.78 47.29 -37.06
CA PHE A 48 38.48 46.68 -35.76
C PHE A 48 36.98 46.38 -35.60
N TYR A 49 36.11 47.28 -36.03
CA TYR A 49 34.66 47.11 -35.99
C TYR A 49 34.22 45.92 -36.85
N LEU A 50 34.76 45.79 -38.07
CA LEU A 50 34.49 44.64 -38.93
C LEU A 50 34.98 43.34 -38.29
N PHE A 51 36.15 43.34 -37.65
CA PHE A 51 36.66 42.18 -36.92
C PHE A 51 35.73 41.79 -35.75
N MET A 52 35.28 42.77 -34.97
CA MET A 52 34.36 42.56 -33.84
C MET A 52 33.00 42.02 -34.31
N ALA A 53 32.42 42.68 -35.32
CA ALA A 53 31.13 42.32 -35.88
C ALA A 53 31.13 40.92 -36.50
N TYR A 54 32.19 40.54 -37.20
CA TYR A 54 32.22 39.28 -37.93
C TYR A 54 32.80 38.10 -37.14
N THR A 55 33.66 38.34 -36.13
CA THR A 55 34.28 37.25 -35.35
C THR A 55 33.69 37.10 -33.96
N VAL A 56 33.48 38.21 -33.25
CA VAL A 56 33.17 38.16 -31.82
C VAL A 56 31.68 38.02 -31.58
N LEU A 57 30.84 38.81 -32.27
CA LEU A 57 29.38 38.71 -32.18
C LEU A 57 28.86 37.30 -32.50
N PRO A 58 29.22 36.64 -33.62
CA PRO A 58 28.71 35.31 -33.91
C PRO A 58 29.21 34.25 -32.91
N ARG A 59 30.43 34.39 -32.36
CA ARG A 59 30.91 33.49 -31.31
C ARG A 59 30.09 33.57 -30.03
N ILE A 60 29.77 34.79 -29.58
CA ILE A 60 28.97 34.99 -28.37
C ILE A 60 27.53 34.56 -28.61
N GLY A 61 26.96 34.93 -29.77
CA GLY A 61 25.60 34.51 -30.17
C GLY A 61 25.44 32.99 -30.17
N GLY A 62 26.40 32.27 -30.76
CA GLY A 62 26.39 30.81 -30.81
C GLY A 62 26.40 30.16 -29.41
N ILE A 63 27.16 30.69 -28.45
CA ILE A 63 27.19 30.15 -27.08
C ILE A 63 25.83 30.36 -26.38
N ILE A 64 25.21 31.53 -26.55
CA ILE A 64 23.91 31.82 -25.95
C ILE A 64 22.83 30.91 -26.57
N ASP A 65 22.84 30.73 -27.88
CA ASP A 65 21.93 29.80 -28.56
C ASP A 65 22.10 28.36 -28.10
N MET A 66 23.34 27.89 -27.95
CA MET A 66 23.60 26.53 -27.45
C MET A 66 23.08 26.34 -26.03
N ARG A 67 23.28 27.32 -25.14
CA ARG A 67 22.74 27.25 -23.78
C ARG A 67 21.22 27.28 -23.77
N ARG A 68 20.60 28.16 -24.56
CA ARG A 68 19.14 28.23 -24.69
C ARG A 68 18.56 26.91 -25.19
N LYS A 69 19.13 26.34 -26.25
CA LYS A 69 18.72 25.04 -26.80
C LYS A 69 18.85 23.94 -25.76
N ARG A 70 20.00 23.85 -25.09
CA ARG A 70 20.20 22.85 -24.04
C ARG A 70 19.20 22.98 -22.90
N ILE A 71 18.92 24.19 -22.43
CA ILE A 71 17.91 24.42 -21.38
C ILE A 71 16.52 24.01 -21.88
N ALA A 72 16.16 24.35 -23.11
CA ALA A 72 14.88 23.93 -23.69
C ALA A 72 14.79 22.41 -23.79
N ASP A 73 15.82 21.74 -24.30
CA ASP A 73 15.90 20.28 -24.42
C ASP A 73 15.82 19.60 -23.03
N ASP A 74 16.51 20.15 -22.02
CA ASP A 74 16.49 19.64 -20.65
C ASP A 74 15.10 19.83 -20.01
N LEU A 75 14.41 20.95 -20.27
CA LEU A 75 13.05 21.21 -19.80
C LEU A 75 12.02 20.30 -20.47
N ASP A 76 12.15 20.07 -21.78
CA ASP A 76 11.27 19.16 -22.52
C ASP A 76 11.44 17.72 -22.05
N GLN A 77 12.69 17.28 -21.83
CA GLN A 77 12.97 15.96 -21.25
C GLN A 77 12.42 15.83 -19.83
N ALA A 78 12.60 16.86 -18.98
CA ALA A 78 12.05 16.86 -17.63
C ALA A 78 10.51 16.82 -17.64
N ALA A 79 9.86 17.53 -18.56
CA ALA A 79 8.41 17.49 -18.74
C ALA A 79 7.94 16.10 -19.20
N CYS A 80 8.67 15.46 -20.12
CA CYS A 80 8.40 14.10 -20.57
C CYS A 80 8.51 13.09 -19.42
N PHE A 81 9.60 13.11 -18.66
CA PHE A 81 9.78 12.23 -17.50
C PHE A 81 8.75 12.47 -16.41
N LYS A 82 8.33 13.72 -16.20
CA LYS A 82 7.24 14.04 -15.28
C LYS A 82 5.93 13.42 -15.77
N ALA A 83 5.59 13.58 -17.04
CA ALA A 83 4.38 12.99 -17.61
C ALA A 83 4.39 11.45 -17.53
N GLU A 84 5.54 10.81 -17.76
CA GLU A 84 5.70 9.36 -17.60
C GLU A 84 5.54 8.93 -16.14
N ALA A 85 6.17 9.64 -15.20
CA ALA A 85 6.01 9.37 -13.77
C ALA A 85 4.55 9.54 -13.30
N ASP A 86 3.88 10.61 -13.74
CA ASP A 86 2.47 10.85 -13.45
C ASP A 86 1.60 9.72 -14.03
N ALA A 87 1.87 9.26 -15.26
CA ALA A 87 1.17 8.12 -15.86
C ALA A 87 1.40 6.80 -15.10
N ILE A 88 2.63 6.53 -14.68
CA ILE A 88 2.97 5.35 -13.86
C ILE A 88 2.28 5.41 -12.50
N SER A 89 2.25 6.58 -11.86
CA SER A 89 1.58 6.77 -10.57
C SER A 89 0.09 6.48 -10.66
N ALA A 90 -0.59 7.03 -11.67
CA ALA A 90 -2.02 6.79 -11.92
C ALA A 90 -2.30 5.32 -12.26
N PHE A 91 -1.40 4.65 -12.99
CA PHE A 91 -1.54 3.22 -13.26
C PHE A 91 -1.35 2.37 -12.00
N CYS A 92 -0.38 2.70 -11.15
CA CYS A 92 -0.12 2.02 -9.89
C CYS A 92 -1.31 2.15 -8.94
N GLU A 93 -1.86 3.35 -8.79
CA GLU A 93 -3.06 3.61 -7.99
C GLU A 93 -4.25 2.76 -8.46
N LYS A 94 -4.54 2.77 -9.77
CA LYS A 94 -5.58 1.90 -10.35
C LYS A 94 -5.34 0.42 -10.08
N LYS A 95 -4.09 -0.05 -10.18
CA LYS A 95 -3.75 -1.45 -9.92
C LYS A 95 -3.90 -1.83 -8.45
N LEU A 96 -3.58 -0.92 -7.53
CA LEU A 96 -3.81 -1.13 -6.11
C LEU A 96 -5.30 -1.19 -5.78
N ASP A 97 -6.11 -0.33 -6.37
CA ASP A 97 -7.56 -0.34 -6.17
C ASP A 97 -8.20 -1.59 -6.78
N GLU A 98 -7.85 -1.98 -8.01
CA GLU A 98 -8.26 -3.25 -8.62
C GLU A 98 -7.87 -4.46 -7.74
N ALA A 99 -6.66 -4.46 -7.19
CA ALA A 99 -6.19 -5.54 -6.32
C ALA A 99 -6.96 -5.61 -5.01
N ARG A 100 -7.26 -4.46 -4.39
CA ARG A 100 -8.09 -4.36 -3.18
C ARG A 100 -9.51 -4.84 -3.44
N GLU A 101 -10.11 -4.45 -4.55
CA GLU A 101 -11.45 -4.92 -4.95
C GLU A 101 -11.47 -6.44 -5.15
N ARG A 102 -10.50 -7.00 -5.88
CA ARG A 102 -10.38 -8.45 -6.06
C ARG A 102 -10.18 -9.18 -4.74
N ALA A 103 -9.33 -8.67 -3.85
CA ALA A 103 -9.13 -9.26 -2.53
C ALA A 103 -10.43 -9.25 -1.71
N ASN A 104 -11.16 -8.14 -1.70
CA ASN A 104 -12.45 -8.02 -1.03
C ASN A 104 -13.50 -8.97 -1.62
N LEU A 105 -13.53 -9.14 -2.95
CA LEU A 105 -14.39 -10.10 -3.61
C LEU A 105 -14.04 -11.53 -3.18
N ILE A 106 -12.77 -11.92 -3.19
CA ILE A 106 -12.32 -13.25 -2.76
C ILE A 106 -12.70 -13.51 -1.30
N VAL A 107 -12.50 -12.54 -0.40
CA VAL A 107 -12.88 -12.69 1.01
C VAL A 107 -14.38 -12.87 1.16
N ARG A 108 -15.19 -12.08 0.43
CA ARG A 108 -16.65 -12.19 0.45
C ARG A 108 -17.14 -13.53 -0.10
N THR A 109 -16.62 -13.98 -1.25
CA THR A 109 -17.02 -15.26 -1.84
C THR A 109 -16.58 -16.43 -0.97
N ALA A 110 -15.34 -16.45 -0.49
CA ALA A 110 -14.85 -17.49 0.41
C ALA A 110 -15.64 -17.53 1.72
N SER A 111 -15.96 -16.37 2.31
CA SER A 111 -16.79 -16.31 3.53
C SER A 111 -18.22 -16.79 3.27
N HIS A 112 -18.79 -16.51 2.10
CA HIS A 112 -20.12 -16.97 1.72
C HIS A 112 -20.15 -18.48 1.51
N GLU A 113 -19.20 -19.02 0.74
CA GLU A 113 -19.04 -20.45 0.53
C GLU A 113 -18.78 -21.20 1.84
N ALA A 114 -17.93 -20.67 2.71
CA ALA A 114 -17.67 -21.25 4.03
C ALA A 114 -18.95 -21.29 4.89
N LYS A 115 -19.76 -20.23 4.87
CA LYS A 115 -21.05 -20.21 5.56
C LYS A 115 -22.01 -21.26 4.99
N ILE A 116 -22.12 -21.38 3.67
CA ILE A 116 -22.98 -22.39 3.04
C ILE A 116 -22.53 -23.79 3.46
N LYS A 117 -21.23 -24.11 3.37
CA LYS A 117 -20.67 -25.40 3.78
C LYS A 117 -20.92 -25.70 5.26
N LEU A 118 -20.75 -24.71 6.12
CA LEU A 118 -21.03 -24.84 7.56
C LEU A 118 -22.52 -25.13 7.81
N GLU A 119 -23.43 -24.44 7.15
CA GLU A 119 -24.86 -24.68 7.31
C GLU A 119 -25.27 -26.06 6.76
N THR A 120 -24.69 -26.52 5.66
CA THR A 120 -24.93 -27.88 5.14
C THR A 120 -24.39 -28.96 6.08
N GLU A 121 -23.15 -28.82 6.56
CA GLU A 121 -22.56 -29.77 7.51
C GLU A 121 -23.31 -29.78 8.84
N ARG A 122 -23.77 -28.62 9.32
CA ARG A 122 -24.63 -28.52 10.51
C ARG A 122 -25.96 -29.23 10.31
N ALA A 123 -26.61 -29.02 9.16
CA ALA A 123 -27.87 -29.68 8.85
C ALA A 123 -27.71 -31.21 8.80
N GLU A 124 -26.65 -31.71 8.17
CA GLU A 124 -26.32 -33.14 8.13
C GLU A 124 -26.02 -33.69 9.54
N ALA A 125 -25.18 -32.99 10.32
CA ALA A 125 -24.86 -33.40 11.68
C ALA A 125 -26.09 -33.44 12.58
N ASN A 126 -26.99 -32.45 12.46
CA ASN A 126 -28.26 -32.42 13.18
C ASN A 126 -29.17 -33.58 12.78
N ALA A 127 -29.27 -33.91 11.49
CA ALA A 127 -30.05 -35.05 11.02
C ALA A 127 -29.49 -36.39 11.54
N VAL A 128 -28.16 -36.53 11.59
CA VAL A 128 -27.52 -37.72 12.19
C VAL A 128 -27.80 -37.79 13.70
N LEU A 129 -27.73 -36.66 14.40
CA LEU A 129 -28.00 -36.59 15.83
C LEU A 129 -29.45 -36.96 16.14
N GLU A 130 -30.41 -36.42 15.39
CA GLU A 130 -31.84 -36.72 15.52
C GLU A 130 -32.12 -38.20 15.29
N ASN A 131 -31.53 -38.80 14.25
CA ASN A 131 -31.64 -40.24 14.00
C ASN A 131 -31.09 -41.09 15.16
N ARG A 132 -29.97 -40.68 15.76
CA ARG A 132 -29.41 -41.36 16.94
C ARG A 132 -30.32 -41.21 18.16
N LEU A 133 -30.89 -40.04 18.39
CA LEU A 133 -31.87 -39.82 19.47
C LEU A 133 -33.09 -40.73 19.29
N PHE A 134 -33.69 -40.77 18.10
CA PHE A 134 -34.82 -41.67 17.81
C PHE A 134 -34.47 -43.16 17.98
N ALA A 135 -33.26 -43.57 17.60
CA ALA A 135 -32.80 -44.94 17.79
C ALA A 135 -32.61 -45.28 19.28
N SER A 136 -32.03 -44.36 20.04
CA SER A 136 -31.86 -44.48 21.49
C SER A 136 -33.22 -44.54 22.21
N ASP A 137 -34.16 -43.67 21.86
CA ASP A 137 -35.51 -43.67 22.44
C ASP A 137 -36.24 -44.98 22.18
N ARG A 138 -36.15 -45.52 20.95
CA ARG A 138 -36.70 -46.86 20.65
C ARG A 138 -36.01 -47.96 21.44
N CYS A 139 -34.70 -47.90 21.64
CA CYS A 139 -33.96 -48.87 22.44
C CYS A 139 -34.39 -48.82 23.91
N ILE A 140 -34.51 -47.62 24.48
CA ILE A 140 -34.98 -47.39 25.84
C ILE A 140 -36.41 -47.90 26.01
N ALA A 141 -37.32 -47.59 25.08
CA ALA A 141 -38.69 -48.06 25.12
C ALA A 141 -38.79 -49.60 25.06
N ARG A 142 -37.95 -50.25 24.24
CA ARG A 142 -37.86 -51.71 24.16
C ARG A 142 -37.37 -52.31 25.48
N ILE A 143 -36.26 -51.82 26.03
CA ILE A 143 -35.70 -52.30 27.31
C ILE A 143 -36.70 -52.07 28.44
N TYR A 144 -37.38 -50.93 28.45
CA TYR A 144 -38.43 -50.63 29.43
C TYR A 144 -39.59 -51.61 29.31
N GLY A 145 -40.06 -51.91 28.10
CA GLY A 145 -41.10 -52.92 27.85
C GLY A 145 -40.69 -54.33 28.28
N GLU A 146 -39.47 -54.76 27.95
CA GLU A 146 -38.90 -56.05 28.37
C GLU A 146 -38.77 -56.14 29.90
N ALA A 147 -38.28 -55.08 30.55
CA ALA A 147 -38.17 -55.02 32.01
C ALA A 147 -39.54 -55.09 32.67
N MET A 148 -40.54 -54.35 32.15
CA MET A 148 -41.90 -54.41 32.66
C MET A 148 -42.51 -55.80 32.47
N GLN A 149 -42.34 -56.46 31.32
CA GLN A 149 -42.79 -57.83 31.11
C GLN A 149 -42.10 -58.84 32.04
N GLN A 150 -40.81 -58.68 32.33
CA GLN A 150 -40.12 -59.51 33.32
C GLN A 150 -40.68 -59.30 34.72
N VAL A 151 -41.07 -58.07 35.09
CA VAL A 151 -41.71 -57.77 36.38
C VAL A 151 -43.13 -58.33 36.44
N THR A 152 -43.93 -58.30 35.36
CA THR A 152 -45.25 -58.95 35.35
C THR A 152 -45.16 -60.49 35.27
N GLY A 153 -44.13 -61.00 34.60
CA GLY A 153 -43.84 -62.43 34.47
C GLY A 153 -43.29 -63.06 35.74
N MET A 154 -42.48 -62.30 36.51
CA MET A 154 -42.23 -62.56 37.92
C MET A 154 -43.52 -62.26 38.68
N SER A 155 -44.44 -63.23 38.75
CA SER A 155 -45.68 -63.04 39.49
C SER A 155 -45.37 -62.49 40.89
N ALA A 156 -46.10 -61.45 41.33
CA ALA A 156 -45.94 -60.90 42.67
C ALA A 156 -46.02 -62.00 43.75
N GLU A 157 -46.71 -63.09 43.43
CA GLU A 157 -46.82 -64.32 44.20
C GLU A 157 -45.49 -65.10 44.33
N GLU A 158 -44.69 -65.22 43.27
CA GLU A 158 -43.37 -65.86 43.29
C GLU A 158 -42.34 -65.04 44.08
N VAL A 159 -42.33 -63.72 43.87
CA VAL A 159 -41.45 -62.82 44.64
C VAL A 159 -41.87 -62.79 46.12
N ALA A 160 -43.17 -62.68 46.41
CA ALA A 160 -43.68 -62.72 47.78
C ALA A 160 -43.41 -64.07 48.47
N THR A 161 -43.54 -65.20 47.76
CA THR A 161 -43.23 -66.51 48.33
C THR A 161 -41.74 -66.70 48.61
N ASP A 162 -40.84 -66.14 47.78
CA ASP A 162 -39.39 -66.21 48.03
C ASP A 162 -38.94 -65.29 49.18
N ILE A 163 -39.53 -64.09 49.27
CA ILE A 163 -39.34 -63.17 50.42
C ILE A 163 -39.84 -63.82 51.71
N ILE A 164 -41.05 -64.41 51.72
CA ILE A 164 -41.61 -65.10 52.89
C ILE A 164 -40.77 -66.30 53.30
N LYS A 165 -40.23 -67.08 52.35
CA LYS A 165 -39.28 -68.17 52.64
C LYS A 165 -38.03 -67.66 53.34
N LYS A 166 -37.42 -66.57 52.84
CA LYS A 166 -36.21 -65.99 53.44
C LYS A 166 -36.46 -65.35 54.82
N LEU A 167 -37.66 -64.84 55.09
CA LEU A 167 -38.00 -64.18 56.35
C LEU A 167 -38.55 -65.11 57.44
N ILE A 168 -39.26 -66.18 57.08
CA ILE A 168 -40.04 -66.98 58.06
C ILE A 168 -39.56 -68.45 58.17
N ASP A 169 -38.73 -68.93 57.23
CA ASP A 169 -38.18 -70.31 57.19
C ASP A 169 -39.24 -71.42 57.44
N ARG A 170 -40.50 -71.16 57.05
CA ARG A 170 -41.63 -72.07 57.22
C ARG A 170 -42.49 -72.08 55.95
N LYS A 171 -42.78 -73.27 55.42
CA LYS A 171 -43.60 -73.45 54.20
C LYS A 171 -45.07 -73.12 54.51
N ILE A 172 -45.54 -71.97 54.06
CA ILE A 172 -46.97 -71.59 54.07
C ILE A 172 -47.62 -72.06 52.76
N ASP A 173 -48.87 -72.50 52.82
CA ASP A 173 -49.62 -73.00 51.66
C ASP A 173 -49.81 -71.93 50.58
N LYS A 174 -49.50 -72.29 49.33
CA LYS A 174 -49.50 -71.37 48.17
C LYS A 174 -50.88 -70.73 47.95
N LYS A 175 -51.98 -71.43 48.26
CA LYS A 175 -53.34 -70.91 48.07
C LYS A 175 -53.66 -69.68 48.93
N THR A 176 -53.14 -69.60 50.14
CA THR A 176 -53.40 -68.48 51.05
C THR A 176 -52.69 -67.21 50.59
N ILE A 177 -51.47 -67.36 50.08
CA ILE A 177 -50.64 -66.26 49.56
C ILE A 177 -51.27 -65.70 48.27
N VAL A 178 -51.68 -66.58 47.35
CA VAL A 178 -52.40 -66.19 46.11
C VAL A 178 -53.68 -65.41 46.43
N LYS A 179 -54.47 -65.86 47.42
CA LYS A 179 -55.69 -65.14 47.85
C LYS A 179 -55.37 -63.77 48.45
N ALA A 180 -54.32 -63.65 49.25
CA ALA A 180 -53.93 -62.39 49.88
C ALA A 180 -53.40 -61.39 48.85
N VAL A 181 -52.55 -61.82 47.92
CA VAL A 181 -52.00 -60.98 46.85
C VAL A 181 -53.09 -60.50 45.89
N LYS A 182 -54.05 -61.36 45.51
CA LYS A 182 -55.20 -60.96 44.69
C LYS A 182 -56.11 -59.94 45.38
N ARG A 183 -56.36 -60.12 46.68
CA ARG A 183 -57.19 -59.18 47.46
C ARG A 183 -56.56 -57.79 47.54
N GLU A 184 -55.25 -57.72 47.74
CA GLU A 184 -54.48 -56.46 47.73
C GLU A 184 -54.46 -55.81 46.34
N HIS A 185 -54.22 -56.59 45.28
CA HIS A 185 -54.27 -56.10 43.90
C HIS A 185 -55.64 -55.51 43.56
N ASP A 186 -56.74 -56.19 43.91
CA ASP A 186 -58.10 -55.72 43.62
C ASP A 186 -58.47 -54.44 44.40
N LEU A 187 -57.97 -54.29 45.64
CA LEU A 187 -58.13 -53.05 46.43
C LEU A 187 -57.32 -51.89 45.84
N GLY A 188 -56.12 -52.15 45.34
CA GLY A 188 -55.26 -51.14 44.72
C GLY A 188 -55.75 -50.65 43.33
N VAL A 189 -56.54 -51.47 42.62
CA VAL A 189 -57.18 -51.08 41.36
C VAL A 189 -58.47 -50.28 41.59
N ALA A 190 -59.23 -50.57 42.65
CA ALA A 190 -60.43 -49.79 43.00
C ALA A 190 -60.11 -48.34 43.40
N ASN A 191 -58.99 -48.10 44.11
CA ASN A 191 -58.58 -46.77 44.59
C ASN A 191 -57.91 -45.87 43.52
N ARG A 192 -57.65 -46.39 42.31
CA ARG A 192 -57.00 -45.63 41.22
C ARG A 192 -57.99 -45.02 40.23
N ASN A 193 -59.27 -45.36 40.37
CA ASN A 193 -60.35 -45.00 39.46
C ASN A 193 -61.38 -44.03 40.10
N GLU A 194 -61.08 -43.52 41.30
CA GLU A 194 -61.71 -42.33 41.92
C GLU A 194 -60.75 -41.14 41.78
#